data_AF-A0A8T2Q9V4-F1
#
_entry.id   AF-A0A8T2Q9V4-F1
#
_cell.length_a   1.000
_cell.length_b   1.000
_cell.length_c   1.000
_cell.angle_alpha   90.00
_cell.angle_beta   90.00
_cell.angle_gamma   90.00
#
_symmetry.space_group_name_H-M   'P 1'
#
loop_
_entity.id
_entity.type
_entity.pdbx_description
1 polymer ?
#
loop_
_entity_poly.entity_id
_entity_poly.type
_entity_poly.pdbx_seq_one_letter_code
_entity_poly.pdbx_strand_id
1 'polypeptide(L)'
;MGVFANLRPAIVLPQLVDSSTLKREVAEGVDIMVVRELTGGIYFGQPKGFGKNSDGEPIAFNTEVYSVSEIDRIARVAFEIARKRRGELCSIDKSNVLEASQLWRQVVTDVGKDYPDVKLTHMLVDNAAMQLIRDPKQFDTIVTNNIFGDILSDEASMLTGSIGMLPSASVKTSGPGLFEPIHGSAPDIAGQDKANPLAMILSAAMLLKYGLGEKQAAERIEKAVTITLDNGFRTGDIMAPGKKLVGCTAMGEQVIKALQAIERVYSH
;
A
#
# COMPACT_ATOMS: atom_id res chain seq x y z
N MET A 1 -5.24 9.95 16.01
CA MET A 1 -4.39 8.75 16.14
C MET A 1 -2.91 9.01 15.86
N GLY A 2 -2.54 9.99 15.03
CA GLY A 2 -1.14 10.36 14.77
C GLY A 2 -0.37 9.37 13.89
N VAL A 3 -1.08 8.54 13.13
CA VAL A 3 -0.54 7.53 12.23
C VAL A 3 -0.12 8.19 10.92
N PHE A 4 1.16 8.57 10.82
CA PHE A 4 1.67 9.36 9.69
C PHE A 4 2.19 8.51 8.52
N ALA A 5 2.46 7.22 8.73
CA ALA A 5 3.02 6.35 7.70
C ALA A 5 1.97 5.34 7.23
N ASN A 6 1.44 5.53 6.03
CA ASN A 6 0.56 4.58 5.38
C ASN A 6 1.37 3.60 4.55
N LEU A 7 1.22 2.31 4.81
CA LEU A 7 1.85 1.18 4.14
C LEU A 7 0.80 0.48 3.29
N ARG A 8 0.99 0.50 1.97
CA ARG A 8 0.12 -0.16 0.99
C ARG A 8 0.95 -1.12 0.13
N PRO A 9 0.92 -2.43 0.43
CA PRO A 9 1.52 -3.42 -0.46
C PRO A 9 0.66 -3.61 -1.72
N ALA A 10 1.30 -3.52 -2.89
CA ALA A 10 0.73 -3.88 -4.18
C ALA A 10 1.44 -5.14 -4.68
N ILE A 11 0.78 -6.28 -4.51
CA ILE A 11 1.34 -7.61 -4.82
C ILE A 11 0.43 -8.29 -5.84
N VAL A 12 1.03 -8.77 -6.94
CA VAL A 12 0.34 -9.64 -7.89
C VAL A 12 0.51 -11.09 -7.44
N LEU A 13 -0.58 -11.67 -6.95
CA LEU A 13 -0.59 -13.08 -6.56
C LEU A 13 -0.60 -13.98 -7.81
N PRO A 14 0.21 -15.06 -7.86
CA PRO A 14 0.28 -15.96 -9.02
C PRO A 14 -1.07 -16.49 -9.49
N GLN A 15 -2.01 -16.69 -8.56
CA GLN A 15 -3.34 -17.21 -8.83
C GLN A 15 -4.32 -16.17 -9.42
N LEU A 16 -3.91 -14.90 -9.47
CA LEU A 16 -4.70 -13.72 -9.87
C LEU A 16 -3.98 -12.86 -10.92
N VAL A 17 -2.87 -13.33 -11.51
CA VAL A 17 -2.10 -12.56 -12.51
C VAL A 17 -2.97 -12.09 -13.68
N ASP A 18 -3.89 -12.95 -14.12
CA ASP A 18 -4.79 -12.66 -15.24
C ASP A 18 -5.92 -11.65 -14.89
N SER A 19 -6.02 -11.24 -13.63
CA SER A 19 -6.90 -10.13 -13.23
C SER A 19 -6.28 -8.77 -13.58
N SER A 20 -4.95 -8.70 -13.75
CA SER A 20 -4.28 -7.48 -14.20
C SER A 20 -4.62 -7.18 -15.66
N THR A 21 -4.74 -5.89 -15.98
CA THR A 21 -4.85 -5.42 -17.37
C THR A 21 -3.48 -5.32 -18.08
N LEU A 22 -2.39 -5.39 -17.33
CA LEU A 22 -1.05 -5.48 -17.90
C LEU A 22 -0.79 -6.89 -18.44
N LYS A 23 0.14 -6.98 -19.39
CA LYS A 23 0.58 -8.28 -19.89
C LYS A 23 1.18 -9.10 -18.75
N ARG A 24 0.95 -10.42 -18.77
CA ARG A 24 1.42 -11.35 -17.74
C ARG A 24 2.91 -11.19 -17.44
N GLU A 25 3.76 -11.08 -18.46
CA GLU A 25 5.21 -10.91 -18.31
C GLU A 25 5.62 -9.60 -17.61
N VAL A 26 4.73 -8.62 -17.52
CA VAL A 26 4.93 -7.35 -16.80
C VAL A 26 4.38 -7.46 -15.37
N ALA A 27 3.16 -7.99 -15.20
CA ALA A 27 2.48 -8.07 -13.91
C ALA A 27 2.99 -9.19 -12.99
N GLU A 28 3.34 -10.34 -13.54
CA GLU A 28 3.77 -11.50 -12.76
C GLU A 28 5.07 -11.19 -11.99
N GLY A 29 5.02 -11.36 -10.67
CA GLY A 29 6.14 -11.10 -9.77
C GLY A 29 6.19 -9.68 -9.21
N VAL A 30 5.21 -8.82 -9.48
CA VAL A 30 5.12 -7.49 -8.86
C VAL A 30 4.86 -7.64 -7.36
N ASP A 31 5.73 -7.02 -6.55
CA ASP A 31 5.64 -6.90 -5.10
C ASP A 31 6.27 -5.56 -4.71
N ILE A 32 5.42 -4.55 -4.55
CA ILE A 32 5.80 -3.16 -4.24
C ILE A 32 5.20 -2.78 -2.89
N MET A 33 5.94 -2.05 -2.06
CA MET A 33 5.41 -1.39 -0.87
C MET A 33 5.40 0.12 -1.07
N VAL A 34 4.22 0.74 -1.06
CA VAL A 34 4.11 2.21 -1.06
C VAL A 34 4.02 2.70 0.38
N VAL A 35 4.96 3.55 0.77
CA VAL A 35 5.05 4.25 2.06
C VAL A 35 4.67 5.71 1.84
N ARG A 36 3.41 6.04 2.14
CA ARG A 36 2.82 7.36 1.95
C ARG A 36 2.80 8.14 3.27
N GLU A 37 3.24 9.40 3.25
CA GLU A 37 2.97 10.31 4.35
C GLU A 37 1.47 10.64 4.41
N LEU A 38 0.82 10.45 5.56
CA LEU A 38 -0.64 10.44 5.66
C LEU A 38 -1.24 11.69 6.33
N THR A 39 -0.44 12.47 7.05
CA THR A 39 -0.94 13.47 8.01
C THR A 39 -0.53 14.92 7.73
N GLY A 40 0.25 15.16 6.68
CA GLY A 40 0.72 16.48 6.26
C GLY A 40 0.46 16.74 4.77
N GLY A 41 1.26 17.64 4.19
CA GLY A 41 1.15 18.05 2.80
C GLY A 41 -0.13 18.84 2.49
N ILE A 42 -0.45 18.94 1.20
CA ILE A 42 -1.51 19.79 0.65
C ILE A 42 -2.92 19.48 1.18
N TYR A 43 -3.12 18.29 1.75
CA TYR A 43 -4.39 17.86 2.32
C TYR A 43 -4.69 18.61 3.62
N PHE A 44 -3.66 18.91 4.40
CA PHE A 44 -3.76 19.53 5.73
C PHE A 44 -3.15 20.92 5.80
N GLY A 45 -2.32 21.29 4.82
CA GLY A 45 -1.64 22.57 4.78
C GLY A 45 -2.58 23.78 4.80
N GLN A 46 -2.10 24.84 5.46
CA GLN A 46 -2.78 26.12 5.58
C GLN A 46 -1.85 27.23 5.04
N PRO A 47 -2.42 28.29 4.43
CA PRO A 47 -3.86 28.54 4.26
C PRO A 47 -4.47 27.68 3.12
N LYS A 48 -5.77 27.36 3.23
CA LYS A 48 -6.56 26.77 2.13
C LYS A 48 -8.00 27.29 2.11
N GLY A 49 -8.59 27.41 0.93
CA GLY A 49 -9.99 27.83 0.79
C GLY A 49 -10.30 28.54 -0.53
N PHE A 50 -11.41 29.27 -0.51
CA PHE A 50 -11.89 30.10 -1.62
C PHE A 50 -11.81 31.58 -1.23
N GLY A 51 -11.54 32.45 -2.19
CA GLY A 51 -11.45 33.89 -1.99
C GLY A 51 -11.74 34.66 -3.28
N LYS A 52 -11.37 35.94 -3.30
CA LYS A 52 -11.36 36.77 -4.50
C LYS A 52 -9.99 37.43 -4.67
N ASN A 53 -9.52 37.57 -5.91
CA ASN A 53 -8.34 38.38 -6.21
C ASN A 53 -8.65 39.89 -6.13
N SER A 54 -7.66 40.73 -6.44
CA SER A 54 -7.80 42.19 -6.46
C SER A 54 -8.90 42.70 -7.40
N ASP A 55 -9.19 41.96 -8.47
CA ASP A 55 -10.20 42.31 -9.47
C ASP A 55 -11.60 41.76 -9.12
N GLY A 56 -11.74 41.12 -7.95
CA GLY A 56 -12.98 40.53 -7.48
C GLY A 56 -13.30 39.15 -8.08
N GLU A 57 -12.38 38.56 -8.86
CA GLU A 57 -12.55 37.24 -9.47
C GLU A 57 -12.38 36.13 -8.43
N PRO A 58 -13.24 35.08 -8.44
CA PRO A 58 -13.10 33.95 -7.54
C PRO A 58 -11.76 33.22 -7.71
N ILE A 59 -11.08 32.98 -6.60
CA ILE A 59 -9.86 32.16 -6.55
C ILE A 59 -10.03 31.03 -5.54
N ALA A 60 -9.28 29.95 -5.73
CA ALA A 60 -9.13 28.87 -4.76
C ALA A 60 -7.65 28.58 -4.55
N PHE A 61 -7.27 28.19 -3.35
CA PHE A 61 -5.88 27.90 -3.01
C PHE A 61 -5.77 26.79 -1.97
N ASN A 62 -4.68 26.05 -2.06
CA ASN A 62 -4.23 25.03 -1.12
C ASN A 62 -2.71 25.18 -0.96
N THR A 63 -2.19 24.75 0.18
CA THR A 63 -0.76 24.90 0.51
C THR A 63 -0.11 23.53 0.69
N GLU A 64 0.79 23.15 -0.22
CA GLU A 64 1.70 22.01 -0.01
C GLU A 64 2.83 22.45 0.92
N VAL A 65 2.91 21.87 2.12
CA VAL A 65 3.90 22.23 3.13
C VAL A 65 4.32 21.02 3.94
N TYR A 66 5.62 20.93 4.19
CA TYR A 66 6.24 19.94 5.04
C TYR A 66 7.35 20.58 5.88
N SER A 67 7.42 20.22 7.14
CA SER A 67 8.59 20.46 7.98
C SER A 67 9.61 19.31 7.87
N VAL A 68 10.86 19.59 8.23
CA VAL A 68 11.94 18.58 8.21
C VAL A 68 11.59 17.35 9.06
N SER A 69 10.98 17.55 10.24
CA SER A 69 10.62 16.45 11.14
C SER A 69 9.50 15.56 10.58
N GLU A 70 8.60 16.11 9.75
CA GLU A 70 7.57 15.32 9.08
C GLU A 70 8.13 14.44 7.97
N ILE A 71 9.15 14.93 7.26
CA ILE A 71 9.84 14.18 6.21
C ILE A 71 10.79 13.14 6.82
N ASP A 72 11.56 13.51 7.85
CA ASP A 72 12.50 12.60 8.53
C ASP A 72 11.77 11.37 9.07
N ARG A 73 10.65 11.55 9.79
CA ARG A 73 9.91 10.43 10.40
C ARG A 73 9.37 9.44 9.37
N ILE A 74 8.87 9.89 8.22
CA ILE A 74 8.34 9.00 7.17
C ILE A 74 9.48 8.33 6.40
N ALA A 75 10.57 9.06 6.14
CA ALA A 75 11.77 8.52 5.53
C ALA A 75 12.34 7.36 6.35
N ARG A 76 12.51 7.55 7.68
CA ARG A 76 13.01 6.48 8.58
C ARG A 76 12.13 5.24 8.55
N VAL A 77 10.80 5.41 8.58
CA VAL A 77 9.87 4.28 8.44
C VAL A 77 10.09 3.57 7.10
N ALA A 78 10.20 4.30 6.00
CA ALA A 78 10.40 3.71 4.68
C ALA A 78 11.74 2.95 4.56
N PHE A 79 12.82 3.50 5.11
CA PHE A 79 14.11 2.80 5.15
C PHE A 79 14.05 1.51 5.98
N GLU A 80 13.43 1.55 7.17
CA GLU A 80 13.25 0.35 8.00
C GLU A 80 12.36 -0.72 7.33
N ILE A 81 11.39 -0.29 6.53
CA ILE A 81 10.56 -1.18 5.72
C ILE A 81 11.37 -1.79 4.57
N ALA A 82 12.16 -0.98 3.86
CA ALA A 82 13.03 -1.46 2.78
C ALA A 82 14.07 -2.49 3.29
N ARG A 83 14.67 -2.26 4.47
CA ARG A 83 15.56 -3.23 5.14
C ARG A 83 14.92 -4.60 5.38
N LYS A 84 13.63 -4.62 5.68
CA LYS A 84 12.86 -5.86 5.91
C LYS A 84 12.39 -6.53 4.61
N ARG A 85 12.66 -5.89 3.46
CA ARG A 85 12.29 -6.33 2.12
C ARG A 85 13.55 -6.61 1.31
N ARG A 86 13.70 -6.01 0.12
CA ARG A 86 14.83 -6.27 -0.79
C ARG A 86 15.97 -5.26 -0.64
N GLY A 87 15.87 -4.35 0.33
CA GLY A 87 16.90 -3.35 0.59
C GLY A 87 16.96 -2.24 -0.46
N GLU A 88 15.87 -1.99 -1.20
CA GLU A 88 15.81 -0.91 -2.19
C GLU A 88 14.68 0.08 -1.86
N LEU A 89 15.01 1.37 -1.86
CA LEU A 89 14.06 2.46 -1.59
C LEU A 89 14.10 3.49 -2.72
N CYS A 90 12.96 3.69 -3.39
CA CYS A 90 12.77 4.77 -4.33
C CYS A 90 11.99 5.93 -3.68
N SER A 91 12.64 7.08 -3.53
CA SER A 91 12.02 8.32 -3.08
C SER A 91 11.43 9.07 -4.27
N ILE A 92 10.12 9.33 -4.23
CA ILE A 92 9.40 9.99 -5.32
C ILE A 92 9.03 11.42 -4.91
N ASP A 93 9.29 12.37 -5.81
CA ASP A 93 9.04 13.80 -5.58
C ASP A 93 8.79 14.58 -6.89
N LYS A 94 8.65 15.90 -6.80
CA LYS A 94 8.68 16.83 -7.95
C LYS A 94 9.73 17.92 -7.75
N SER A 95 10.94 17.54 -7.34
CA SER A 95 12.02 18.46 -6.93
C SER A 95 12.53 19.38 -8.05
N ASN A 96 12.25 19.06 -9.31
CA ASN A 96 12.55 19.93 -10.45
C ASN A 96 11.61 21.15 -10.55
N VAL A 97 10.54 21.20 -9.75
CA VAL A 97 9.56 22.32 -9.78
C VAL A 97 9.21 22.82 -8.38
N LEU A 98 8.98 21.93 -7.40
CA LEU A 98 8.41 22.30 -6.10
C LEU A 98 9.47 22.37 -5.00
N GLU A 99 9.57 23.48 -4.29
CA GLU A 99 10.47 23.66 -3.14
C GLU A 99 10.19 22.67 -2.02
N ALA A 100 8.90 22.36 -1.75
CA ALA A 100 8.52 21.32 -0.79
C ALA A 100 9.11 19.94 -1.18
N SER A 101 9.19 19.64 -2.48
CA SER A 101 9.83 18.43 -2.99
C SER A 101 11.36 18.50 -2.99
N GLN A 102 11.95 19.68 -3.13
CA GLN A 102 13.40 19.86 -2.96
C GLN A 102 13.80 19.60 -1.51
N LEU A 103 13.06 20.15 -0.55
CA LEU A 103 13.23 19.86 0.87
C LEU A 103 13.03 18.37 1.16
N TRP A 104 12.00 17.76 0.60
CA TRP A 104 11.76 16.31 0.68
C TRP A 104 12.99 15.51 0.25
N ARG A 105 13.50 15.76 -0.96
CA ARG A 105 14.66 15.07 -1.50
C ARG A 105 15.90 15.26 -0.62
N GLN A 106 16.15 16.48 -0.16
CA GLN A 106 17.29 16.79 0.71
C GLN A 106 17.22 15.96 2.01
N VAL A 107 16.09 16.00 2.72
CA VAL A 107 15.93 15.30 4.00
C VAL A 107 16.00 13.78 3.81
N VAL A 108 15.35 13.21 2.78
CA VAL A 108 15.42 11.76 2.51
C VAL A 108 16.85 11.33 2.18
N THR A 109 17.60 12.14 1.43
CA THR A 109 19.02 11.89 1.14
C THR A 109 19.86 11.89 2.41
N ASP A 110 19.62 12.86 3.31
CA ASP A 110 20.34 12.97 4.56
C ASP A 110 20.04 11.80 5.51
N VAL A 111 18.76 11.43 5.66
CA VAL A 111 18.36 10.24 6.44
C VAL A 111 19.00 8.98 5.86
N GLY A 112 19.10 8.85 4.54
CA GLY A 112 19.72 7.68 3.89
C GLY A 112 21.17 7.41 4.31
N LYS A 113 21.89 8.41 4.82
CA LYS A 113 23.25 8.22 5.38
C LYS A 113 23.26 7.31 6.61
N ASP A 114 22.16 7.25 7.36
CA ASP A 114 21.97 6.34 8.51
C ASP A 114 21.64 4.90 8.07
N TYR A 115 21.40 4.68 6.77
CA TYR A 115 20.93 3.43 6.17
C TYR A 115 21.80 2.95 5.00
N PRO A 116 23.12 2.73 5.21
CA PRO A 116 24.05 2.40 4.13
C PRO A 116 23.79 1.04 3.46
N ASP A 117 23.01 0.18 4.10
CA ASP A 117 22.55 -1.12 3.62
C ASP A 117 21.30 -1.07 2.73
N VAL A 118 20.68 0.12 2.60
CA VAL A 118 19.53 0.33 1.70
C VAL A 118 19.96 1.17 0.50
N LYS A 119 19.73 0.65 -0.70
CA LYS A 119 19.97 1.38 -1.94
C LYS A 119 18.88 2.42 -2.14
N LEU A 120 19.24 3.69 -1.94
CA LEU A 120 18.37 4.84 -2.20
C LEU A 120 18.46 5.27 -3.67
N THR A 121 17.32 5.39 -4.34
CA THR A 121 17.17 6.09 -5.62
C THR A 121 16.11 7.18 -5.54
N HIS A 122 16.16 8.15 -6.45
CA HIS A 122 15.14 9.19 -6.57
C HIS A 122 14.48 9.19 -7.94
N MET A 123 13.18 9.44 -7.98
CA MET A 123 12.39 9.51 -9.22
C MET A 123 11.38 10.66 -9.16
N LEU A 124 11.09 11.27 -10.30
CA LEU A 124 10.02 12.27 -10.38
C LEU A 124 8.66 11.57 -10.48
N VAL A 125 7.62 12.13 -9.85
CA VAL A 125 6.28 11.52 -9.76
C VAL A 125 5.66 11.16 -11.12
N ASP A 126 5.87 11.98 -12.15
CA ASP A 126 5.41 11.70 -13.51
C ASP A 126 6.15 10.52 -14.15
N ASN A 127 7.47 10.43 -13.96
CA ASN A 127 8.22 9.26 -14.41
C ASN A 127 7.81 8.01 -13.62
N ALA A 128 7.56 8.13 -12.31
CA ALA A 128 7.13 7.01 -11.50
C ALA A 128 5.79 6.43 -11.94
N ALA A 129 4.81 7.27 -12.29
CA ALA A 129 3.56 6.82 -12.90
C ALA A 129 3.83 6.00 -14.18
N MET A 130 4.69 6.50 -15.07
CA MET A 130 5.09 5.74 -16.27
C MET A 130 5.78 4.41 -15.92
N GLN A 131 6.68 4.40 -14.94
CA GLN A 131 7.43 3.21 -14.53
C GLN A 131 6.56 2.14 -13.88
N LEU A 132 5.51 2.52 -13.12
CA LEU A 132 4.54 1.57 -12.56
C LEU A 132 3.83 0.78 -13.66
N ILE A 133 3.59 1.39 -14.82
CA ILE A 133 3.00 0.70 -15.97
C ILE A 133 4.07 -0.06 -16.77
N ARG A 134 5.23 0.55 -16.98
CA ARG A 134 6.26 0.05 -17.90
C ARG A 134 7.05 -1.13 -17.33
N ASP A 135 7.51 -1.02 -16.09
CA ASP A 135 8.30 -2.04 -15.41
C ASP A 135 8.10 -1.94 -13.88
N PRO A 136 6.91 -2.30 -13.38
CA PRO A 136 6.58 -2.20 -11.95
C PRO A 136 7.51 -3.04 -11.06
N LYS A 137 8.11 -4.10 -11.60
CA LYS A 137 9.01 -5.00 -10.86
C LYS A 137 10.31 -4.35 -10.39
N GLN A 138 10.67 -3.20 -10.96
CA GLN A 138 11.84 -2.44 -10.52
C GLN A 138 11.68 -1.87 -9.11
N PHE A 139 10.45 -1.72 -8.61
CA PHE A 139 10.21 -1.10 -7.30
C PHE A 139 10.14 -2.15 -6.19
N ASP A 140 10.92 -1.94 -5.14
CA ASP A 140 10.76 -2.62 -3.86
C ASP A 140 9.91 -1.82 -2.89
N THR A 141 10.48 -0.76 -2.33
CA THR A 141 9.79 0.18 -1.44
C THR A 141 9.80 1.55 -2.10
N ILE A 142 8.64 2.20 -2.10
CA ILE A 142 8.45 3.58 -2.55
C ILE A 142 8.18 4.43 -1.32
N VAL A 143 8.78 5.62 -1.23
CA VAL A 143 8.39 6.64 -0.25
C VAL A 143 8.05 7.95 -0.94
N THR A 144 6.94 8.56 -0.54
CA THR A 144 6.46 9.80 -1.15
C THR A 144 5.52 10.58 -0.24
N ASN A 145 5.26 11.84 -0.58
CA ASN A 145 4.33 12.71 0.14
C ASN A 145 2.88 12.23 0.05
N ASN A 146 1.97 12.97 0.71
CA ASN A 146 0.57 12.58 0.82
C ASN A 146 -0.15 12.47 -0.53
N ILE A 147 -0.14 13.53 -1.34
CA ILE A 147 -0.89 13.58 -2.60
C ILE A 147 -0.32 12.65 -3.68
N PHE A 148 1.01 12.58 -3.82
CA PHE A 148 1.62 11.67 -4.78
C PHE A 148 1.47 10.22 -4.33
N GLY A 149 1.56 9.96 -3.02
CA GLY A 149 1.33 8.64 -2.45
C GLY A 149 -0.10 8.17 -2.64
N ASP A 150 -1.08 9.07 -2.57
CA ASP A 150 -2.48 8.77 -2.89
C ASP A 150 -2.58 8.20 -4.31
N ILE A 151 -2.16 9.01 -5.29
CA ILE A 151 -2.26 8.71 -6.72
C ILE A 151 -1.49 7.44 -7.08
N LEU A 152 -0.22 7.36 -6.69
CA LEU A 152 0.65 6.24 -7.07
C LEU A 152 0.26 4.93 -6.36
N SER A 153 -0.26 5.01 -5.13
CA SER A 153 -0.74 3.81 -4.44
C SER A 153 -1.99 3.24 -5.09
N ASP A 154 -2.89 4.09 -5.60
CA ASP A 154 -4.08 3.65 -6.33
C ASP A 154 -3.71 3.11 -7.72
N GLU A 155 -2.74 3.73 -8.41
CA GLU A 155 -2.19 3.21 -9.67
C GLU A 155 -1.53 1.83 -9.46
N ALA A 156 -0.69 1.69 -8.44
CA ALA A 156 -0.08 0.42 -8.04
C ALA A 156 -1.13 -0.61 -7.61
N SER A 157 -2.25 -0.18 -7.03
CA SER A 157 -3.34 -1.08 -6.65
C SER A 157 -4.06 -1.61 -7.89
N MET A 158 -4.40 -0.73 -8.83
CA MET A 158 -5.13 -1.09 -10.05
C MET A 158 -4.33 -2.03 -10.95
N LEU A 159 -3.00 -1.84 -11.08
CA LEU A 159 -2.18 -2.74 -11.89
C LEU A 159 -2.16 -4.18 -11.35
N THR A 160 -2.47 -4.41 -10.07
CA THR A 160 -2.59 -5.78 -9.56
C THR A 160 -3.86 -6.48 -10.02
N GLY A 161 -4.86 -5.72 -10.46
CA GLY A 161 -6.13 -6.22 -11.00
C GLY A 161 -7.14 -6.72 -9.97
N SER A 162 -6.84 -6.66 -8.67
CA SER A 162 -7.70 -7.21 -7.62
C SER A 162 -7.70 -6.32 -6.37
N ILE A 163 -8.38 -5.17 -6.44
CA ILE A 163 -8.46 -4.21 -5.32
C ILE A 163 -9.00 -4.87 -4.04
N GLY A 164 -9.94 -5.84 -4.17
CA GLY A 164 -10.49 -6.62 -3.05
C GLY A 164 -9.48 -7.49 -2.29
N MET A 165 -8.22 -7.54 -2.74
CA MET A 165 -7.13 -8.28 -2.09
C MET A 165 -6.16 -7.40 -1.32
N LEU A 166 -6.25 -6.07 -1.45
CA LEU A 166 -5.17 -5.18 -1.03
C LEU A 166 -5.37 -4.66 0.41
N PRO A 167 -4.50 -5.07 1.36
CA PRO A 167 -4.54 -4.59 2.72
C PRO A 167 -3.83 -3.24 2.86
N SER A 168 -3.96 -2.60 4.01
CA SER A 168 -3.14 -1.44 4.38
C SER A 168 -2.91 -1.34 5.89
N ALA A 169 -1.86 -0.62 6.24
CA ALA A 169 -1.55 -0.26 7.62
C ALA A 169 -1.16 1.22 7.71
N SER A 170 -1.74 1.95 8.65
CA SER A 170 -1.33 3.30 9.01
C SER A 170 -0.66 3.24 10.38
N VAL A 171 0.65 3.50 10.42
CA VAL A 171 1.50 3.34 11.60
C VAL A 171 2.14 4.66 12.02
N LYS A 172 2.71 4.65 13.23
CA LYS A 172 3.47 5.76 13.83
C LYS A 172 4.68 5.18 14.56
N THR A 173 5.59 6.05 15.01
CA THR A 173 6.83 5.64 15.69
C THR A 173 6.59 4.77 16.92
N SER A 174 5.53 5.05 17.69
CA SER A 174 5.18 4.27 18.88
C SER A 174 3.68 4.30 19.16
N GLY A 175 3.17 3.21 19.73
CA GLY A 175 1.76 3.03 20.05
C GLY A 175 0.94 2.38 18.93
N PRO A 176 -0.40 2.32 19.06
CA PRO A 176 -1.23 1.51 18.17
C PRO A 176 -1.27 2.08 16.74
N GLY A 177 -1.18 1.18 15.76
CA GLY A 177 -1.49 1.45 14.35
C GLY A 177 -2.99 1.28 14.04
N LEU A 178 -3.37 1.68 12.83
CA LEU A 178 -4.67 1.45 12.23
C LEU A 178 -4.49 0.50 11.04
N PHE A 179 -5.33 -0.53 10.90
CA PHE A 179 -5.22 -1.55 9.87
C PHE A 179 -6.57 -1.73 9.19
N GLU A 180 -6.61 -1.55 7.87
CA GLU A 180 -7.86 -1.50 7.10
C GLU A 180 -7.62 -1.98 5.66
N PRO A 181 -8.62 -2.54 4.98
CA PRO A 181 -8.52 -2.80 3.54
C PRO A 181 -8.57 -1.47 2.77
N ILE A 182 -7.98 -1.40 1.57
CA ILE A 182 -8.05 -0.16 0.77
C ILE A 182 -9.38 0.01 0.03
N HIS A 183 -10.15 -1.08 -0.15
CA HIS A 183 -11.42 -1.01 -0.86
C HIS A 183 -12.46 -0.21 -0.06
N GLY A 184 -13.38 0.44 -0.77
CA GLY A 184 -14.47 1.19 -0.16
C GLY A 184 -15.53 0.31 0.51
N SER A 185 -16.62 0.94 0.94
CA SER A 185 -17.72 0.27 1.65
C SER A 185 -18.62 -0.62 0.77
N ALA A 186 -18.55 -0.49 -0.56
CA ALA A 186 -19.36 -1.24 -1.53
C ALA A 186 -20.86 -1.38 -1.12
N PRO A 187 -21.58 -0.25 -0.97
CA PRO A 187 -22.92 -0.23 -0.39
C PRO A 187 -23.96 -1.01 -1.21
N ASP A 188 -23.71 -1.18 -2.50
CA ASP A 188 -24.52 -1.93 -3.46
C ASP A 188 -24.57 -3.44 -3.19
N ILE A 189 -23.57 -3.99 -2.48
CA ILE A 189 -23.50 -5.42 -2.11
C ILE A 189 -23.60 -5.66 -0.59
N ALA A 190 -23.84 -4.62 0.19
CA ALA A 190 -23.97 -4.72 1.64
C ALA A 190 -25.08 -5.70 2.04
N GLY A 191 -24.78 -6.63 2.96
CA GLY A 191 -25.73 -7.63 3.44
C GLY A 191 -26.04 -8.78 2.47
N GLN A 192 -25.36 -8.88 1.32
CA GLN A 192 -25.64 -9.89 0.29
C GLN A 192 -24.67 -11.07 0.27
N ASP A 193 -23.77 -11.18 1.26
CA ASP A 193 -22.71 -12.21 1.32
C ASP A 193 -21.80 -12.26 0.06
N LYS A 194 -21.58 -11.12 -0.59
CA LYS A 194 -20.76 -11.03 -1.84
C LYS A 194 -19.38 -10.41 -1.65
N ALA A 195 -19.16 -9.68 -0.55
CA ALA A 195 -17.91 -8.97 -0.31
C ALA A 195 -16.73 -9.94 -0.25
N ASN A 196 -15.56 -9.48 -0.71
CA ASN A 196 -14.30 -10.21 -0.57
C ASN A 196 -13.69 -9.94 0.81
N PRO A 197 -13.59 -10.93 1.73
CA PRO A 197 -13.03 -10.69 3.05
C PRO A 197 -11.50 -10.68 3.06
N LEU A 198 -10.84 -11.04 1.96
CA LEU A 198 -9.41 -11.35 1.94
C LEU A 198 -8.54 -10.13 2.22
N ALA A 199 -8.88 -8.94 1.72
CA ALA A 199 -8.16 -7.71 2.06
C ALA A 199 -8.21 -7.42 3.58
N MET A 200 -9.36 -7.56 4.23
CA MET A 200 -9.47 -7.34 5.68
C MET A 200 -8.70 -8.40 6.47
N ILE A 201 -8.73 -9.66 6.03
CA ILE A 201 -7.94 -10.75 6.62
C ILE A 201 -6.44 -10.47 6.50
N LEU A 202 -5.97 -9.99 5.34
CA LEU A 202 -4.58 -9.60 5.13
C LEU A 202 -4.21 -8.33 5.91
N SER A 203 -5.15 -7.40 6.13
CA SER A 203 -4.94 -6.27 7.04
C SER A 203 -4.76 -6.73 8.49
N ALA A 204 -5.46 -7.80 8.91
CA ALA A 204 -5.20 -8.44 10.21
C ALA A 204 -3.82 -9.13 10.26
N ALA A 205 -3.32 -9.70 9.15
CA ALA A 205 -1.95 -10.17 9.06
C ALA A 205 -0.93 -9.01 9.18
N MET A 206 -1.20 -7.86 8.55
CA MET A 206 -0.40 -6.64 8.74
C MET A 206 -0.44 -6.14 10.19
N LEU A 207 -1.59 -6.25 10.87
CA LEU A 207 -1.72 -5.93 12.30
C LEU A 207 -0.78 -6.78 13.14
N LEU A 208 -0.77 -8.09 12.92
CA LEU A 208 0.12 -9.01 13.63
C LEU A 208 1.59 -8.64 13.35
N LYS A 209 1.95 -8.46 12.08
CA LYS A 209 3.33 -8.20 11.66
C LYS A 209 3.88 -6.84 12.10
N TYR A 210 3.14 -5.76 11.83
CA TYR A 210 3.62 -4.39 12.03
C TYR A 210 3.10 -3.75 13.32
N GLY A 211 1.93 -4.17 13.81
CA GLY A 211 1.34 -3.64 15.04
C GLY A 211 1.79 -4.39 16.29
N LEU A 212 1.84 -5.72 16.24
CA LEU A 212 2.11 -6.57 17.40
C LEU A 212 3.49 -7.25 17.38
N GLY A 213 4.19 -7.25 16.23
CA GLY A 213 5.47 -7.95 16.08
C GLY A 213 5.34 -9.48 15.94
N GLU A 214 4.11 -10.00 15.81
CA GLU A 214 3.77 -11.41 15.71
C GLU A 214 3.96 -11.96 14.29
N LYS A 215 5.21 -11.96 13.82
CA LYS A 215 5.56 -12.30 12.42
C LYS A 215 5.09 -13.69 12.00
N GLN A 216 5.28 -14.71 12.84
CA GLN A 216 4.89 -16.09 12.51
C GLN A 216 3.38 -16.24 12.38
N ALA A 217 2.60 -15.56 13.23
CA ALA A 217 1.15 -15.57 13.14
C ALA A 217 0.67 -14.90 11.85
N ALA A 218 1.28 -13.78 11.46
CA ALA A 218 0.99 -13.10 10.19
C ALA A 218 1.26 -14.01 8.97
N GLU A 219 2.44 -14.64 8.92
CA GLU A 219 2.84 -15.55 7.83
C GLU A 219 1.86 -16.73 7.69
N ARG A 220 1.31 -17.23 8.80
CA ARG A 220 0.31 -18.29 8.78
C ARG A 220 -1.02 -17.85 8.16
N ILE A 221 -1.46 -16.62 8.43
CA ILE A 221 -2.65 -16.04 7.78
C ILE A 221 -2.40 -15.83 6.29
N GLU A 222 -1.27 -15.21 5.92
CA GLU A 222 -0.87 -14.98 4.52
C GLU A 222 -0.86 -16.31 3.74
N LYS A 223 -0.23 -17.35 4.31
CA LYS A 223 -0.18 -18.69 3.72
C LYS A 223 -1.56 -19.33 3.61
N ALA A 224 -2.43 -19.15 4.60
CA ALA A 224 -3.80 -19.68 4.55
C ALA A 224 -4.59 -19.06 3.38
N VAL A 225 -4.46 -17.74 3.17
CA VAL A 225 -5.06 -17.05 2.01
C VAL A 225 -4.51 -17.60 0.69
N THR A 226 -3.20 -17.81 0.57
CA THR A 226 -2.58 -18.42 -0.61
C THR A 226 -3.16 -19.81 -0.89
N ILE A 227 -3.22 -20.68 0.12
CA ILE A 227 -3.79 -22.04 -0.01
C ILE A 227 -5.26 -22.00 -0.43
N THR A 228 -6.05 -21.07 0.13
CA THR A 228 -7.46 -20.89 -0.27
C THR A 228 -7.58 -20.53 -1.75
N LEU A 229 -6.72 -19.64 -2.25
CA LEU A 229 -6.69 -19.26 -3.66
C LEU A 229 -6.19 -20.39 -4.57
N ASP A 230 -5.21 -21.18 -4.13
CA ASP A 230 -4.70 -22.37 -4.85
C ASP A 230 -5.79 -23.44 -5.01
N ASN A 231 -6.62 -23.63 -3.98
CA ASN A 231 -7.77 -24.54 -4.00
C ASN A 231 -8.93 -24.06 -4.89
N GLY A 232 -8.76 -22.90 -5.53
CA GLY A 232 -9.61 -22.36 -6.58
C GLY A 232 -10.80 -21.55 -6.08
N PHE A 233 -10.91 -21.24 -4.78
CA PHE A 233 -12.01 -20.45 -4.24
C PHE A 233 -11.87 -18.97 -4.64
N ARG A 234 -12.98 -18.34 -5.05
CA ARG A 234 -13.04 -16.94 -5.46
C ARG A 234 -14.36 -16.31 -5.01
N THR A 235 -14.31 -15.08 -4.52
CA THR A 235 -15.48 -14.20 -4.46
C THR A 235 -15.72 -13.57 -5.83
N GLY A 236 -16.87 -12.91 -6.01
CA GLY A 236 -17.31 -12.42 -7.33
C GLY A 236 -16.33 -11.46 -8.02
N ASP A 237 -15.64 -10.62 -7.24
CA ASP A 237 -14.67 -9.62 -7.70
C ASP A 237 -13.36 -10.20 -8.27
N ILE A 238 -12.98 -11.41 -7.85
CA ILE A 238 -11.76 -12.11 -8.30
C ILE A 238 -12.08 -13.39 -9.08
N MET A 239 -13.32 -13.55 -9.54
CA MET A 239 -13.78 -14.76 -10.20
C MET A 239 -13.11 -14.93 -11.58
N ALA A 240 -12.76 -16.16 -11.92
CA ALA A 240 -12.18 -16.52 -13.21
C ALA A 240 -12.72 -17.87 -13.72
N PRO A 241 -12.68 -18.15 -15.04
CA PRO A 241 -13.10 -19.44 -15.58
C PRO A 241 -12.42 -20.63 -14.90
N GLY A 242 -13.19 -21.68 -14.58
CA GLY A 242 -12.68 -22.87 -13.91
C GLY A 242 -12.41 -22.73 -12.41
N LYS A 243 -12.73 -21.58 -11.79
CA LYS A 243 -12.65 -21.37 -10.34
C LYS A 243 -13.99 -21.67 -9.64
N LYS A 244 -13.99 -21.66 -8.30
CA LYS A 244 -15.14 -21.96 -7.45
C LYS A 244 -15.67 -20.66 -6.84
N LEU A 245 -16.81 -20.19 -7.32
CA LEU A 245 -17.48 -19.02 -6.76
C LEU A 245 -18.01 -19.33 -5.35
N VAL A 246 -17.69 -18.47 -4.39
CA VAL A 246 -18.19 -18.52 -3.01
C VAL A 246 -18.59 -17.13 -2.53
N GLY A 247 -19.45 -17.08 -1.52
CA GLY A 247 -19.78 -15.85 -0.80
C GLY A 247 -18.71 -15.45 0.22
N CYS A 248 -18.92 -14.31 0.88
CA CYS A 248 -18.02 -13.73 1.89
C CYS A 248 -17.77 -14.71 3.05
N THR A 249 -18.83 -15.24 3.63
CA THR A 249 -18.79 -16.15 4.77
C THR A 249 -18.06 -17.44 4.41
N ALA A 250 -18.44 -18.04 3.27
CA ALA A 250 -17.83 -19.27 2.79
C ALA A 250 -16.34 -19.08 2.46
N MET A 251 -15.91 -17.92 1.94
CA MET A 251 -14.49 -17.60 1.73
C MET A 251 -13.74 -17.60 3.07
N GLY A 252 -14.27 -16.92 4.09
CA GLY A 252 -13.69 -16.91 5.44
C GLY A 252 -13.54 -18.31 6.03
N GLU A 253 -14.53 -19.18 5.87
CA GLU A 253 -14.45 -20.58 6.30
C GLU A 253 -13.33 -21.35 5.61
N GLN A 254 -13.07 -21.10 4.32
CA GLN A 254 -11.96 -21.77 3.62
C GLN A 254 -10.60 -21.29 4.13
N VAL A 255 -10.47 -20.02 4.50
CA VAL A 255 -9.24 -19.50 5.13
C VAL A 255 -9.02 -20.15 6.50
N ILE A 256 -10.07 -20.28 7.32
CA ILE A 256 -9.98 -20.95 8.63
C ILE A 256 -9.57 -22.42 8.45
N LYS A 257 -10.17 -23.14 7.50
CA LYS A 257 -9.81 -24.54 7.20
C LYS A 257 -8.34 -24.66 6.77
N ALA A 258 -7.86 -23.76 5.91
CA ALA A 258 -6.47 -23.72 5.50
C ALA A 258 -5.54 -23.43 6.70
N LEU A 259 -5.90 -22.52 7.58
CA LEU A 259 -5.13 -22.19 8.79
C LEU A 259 -5.00 -23.37 9.76
N GLN A 260 -6.10 -24.11 9.99
CA GLN A 260 -6.10 -25.32 10.83
C GLN A 260 -5.28 -26.46 10.22
N ALA A 261 -5.28 -26.59 8.89
CA ALA A 261 -4.45 -27.57 8.21
C ALA A 261 -2.96 -27.26 8.36
N ILE A 262 -2.58 -25.98 8.33
CA ILE A 262 -1.20 -25.54 8.59
C ILE A 262 -0.77 -25.94 10.02
N GLU A 263 -1.60 -25.75 11.05
CA GLU A 263 -1.25 -26.09 12.45
C GLU A 263 -0.95 -27.57 12.66
N ARG A 264 -1.73 -28.44 12.04
CA ARG A 264 -1.57 -29.89 12.19
C ARG A 264 -0.22 -30.40 11.67
N VAL A 265 0.41 -29.68 10.75
CA VAL A 265 1.73 -30.02 10.20
C VAL A 265 2.87 -29.61 11.14
N TYR A 266 2.67 -28.64 12.04
CA TYR A 266 3.70 -28.15 12.97
C TYR A 266 3.59 -28.72 14.40
N SER A 267 2.54 -29.50 14.67
CA SER A 267 2.31 -30.17 15.98
C SER A 267 2.83 -31.62 16.02
N HIS A 268 3.64 -32.02 15.04
CA HIS A 268 4.34 -33.31 14.93
C HIS A 268 5.82 -33.06 14.66
#